data_AF-A0A2G6B4D0-F1
#
_entry.id   AF-A0A2G6B4D0-F1
#
_cell.length_a   1.000
_cell.length_b   1.000
_cell.length_c   1.000
_cell.angle_alpha   90.00
_cell.angle_beta   90.00
_cell.angle_gamma   90.00
#
_symmetry.space_group_name_H-M   'P 1'
#
loop_
_entity.id
_entity.type
_entity.pdbx_description
1 polymer ?
#
loop_
_entity_poly.entity_id
_entity_poly.type
_entity_poly.pdbx_seq_one_letter_code
_entity_poly.pdbx_strand_id
1 'polypeptide(L)' 'MTGKKYTEAGTNIEDVKKQNANSGLTYNEVKELIAKEMMKKESPSDDMINQS' A
#
# COMPACT_ATOMS: atom_id res chain seq x y z
N MET A 1 -19.34 1.07 -25.77
CA MET A 1 -17.97 1.63 -25.78
C MET A 1 -16.98 0.48 -25.65
N THR A 2 -16.22 0.17 -26.68
CA THR A 2 -15.14 -0.83 -26.64
C THR A 2 -13.84 -0.13 -26.26
N GLY A 3 -13.53 -0.07 -24.96
CA GLY A 3 -12.25 0.47 -24.48
C GLY A 3 -11.08 -0.26 -25.14
N LYS A 4 -10.02 0.47 -25.52
CA LYS A 4 -8.81 -0.11 -26.12
C LYS A 4 -8.32 -1.26 -25.22
N LYS A 5 -8.20 -2.47 -25.77
CA LYS A 5 -7.71 -3.65 -25.05
C LYS A 5 -6.19 -3.69 -24.95
N TYR A 6 -5.50 -3.05 -25.90
CA TYR A 6 -4.04 -3.03 -26.00
C TYR A 6 -3.52 -1.61 -26.11
N THR A 7 -2.32 -1.35 -25.57
CA THR A 7 -1.56 -0.11 -25.79
C THR A 7 -0.94 -0.11 -27.18
N GLU A 8 -0.36 1.02 -27.61
CA GLU A 8 0.37 1.13 -28.89
C GLU A 8 1.59 0.21 -28.94
N ALA A 9 2.17 -0.11 -27.78
CA ALA A 9 3.24 -1.10 -27.62
C ALA A 9 2.73 -2.56 -27.57
N GLY A 10 1.42 -2.80 -27.72
CA GLY A 10 0.82 -4.14 -27.69
C GLY A 10 0.56 -4.71 -26.29
N THR A 11 0.67 -3.91 -25.22
CA THR A 11 0.42 -4.37 -23.85
C THR A 11 -1.07 -4.54 -23.58
N ASN A 12 -1.51 -5.72 -23.11
CA ASN A 12 -2.90 -5.97 -22.73
C ASN A 12 -3.25 -5.23 -21.43
N ILE A 13 -4.24 -4.34 -21.49
CA ILE A 13 -4.67 -3.54 -20.34
C ILE A 13 -5.34 -4.41 -19.25
N GLU A 14 -6.06 -5.46 -19.63
CA GLU A 14 -6.76 -6.31 -18.66
C GLU A 14 -5.80 -7.17 -17.83
N ASP A 15 -4.69 -7.60 -18.43
CA ASP A 15 -3.67 -8.37 -17.72
C ASP A 15 -2.89 -7.48 -16.75
N VAL A 16 -2.59 -6.24 -17.15
CA VAL A 16 -1.97 -5.23 -16.26
C VAL A 16 -2.87 -4.91 -15.08
N LYS A 17 -4.19 -4.74 -15.28
CA LYS A 17 -5.13 -4.51 -14.17
C LYS A 17 -5.13 -5.66 -13.17
N LYS A 18 -5.15 -6.92 -13.64
CA LYS A 18 -5.06 -8.10 -12.78
C LYS A 18 -3.74 -8.14 -12.01
N GLN A 19 -2.62 -7.84 -12.68
CA GLN A 19 -1.32 -7.78 -12.04
C GLN A 19 -1.24 -6.69 -10.98
N ASN A 20 -1.77 -5.49 -11.26
CA ASN A 20 -1.84 -4.39 -10.29
C ASN A 20 -2.74 -4.72 -9.09
N ALA A 21 -3.83 -5.46 -9.30
CA ALA A 21 -4.67 -5.95 -8.20
C ALA A 21 -3.94 -6.99 -7.33
N ASN A 22 -2.93 -7.68 -7.90
CA ASN A 22 -2.15 -8.73 -7.23
C ASN A 22 -0.75 -8.26 -6.78
N SER A 23 -0.37 -7.00 -7.01
CA SER A 23 0.99 -6.49 -6.75
C SER A 23 1.25 -6.07 -5.30
N GLY A 24 0.28 -6.30 -4.40
CA GLY A 24 0.37 -5.91 -2.99
C GLY A 24 -0.10 -4.49 -2.74
N LEU A 25 0.43 -3.88 -1.67
CA LEU A 25 -0.01 -2.58 -1.21
C LEU A 25 0.37 -1.48 -2.20
N THR A 26 -0.57 -0.57 -2.41
CA THR A 26 -0.33 0.67 -3.13
C THR A 26 0.60 1.59 -2.33
N TYR A 27 1.21 2.54 -3.03
CA TYR A 27 2.04 3.57 -2.39
C TYR A 27 1.33 4.29 -1.24
N ASN A 28 0.05 4.63 -1.43
CA ASN A 28 -0.73 5.34 -0.41
C ASN A 28 -0.99 4.46 0.81
N GLU A 29 -1.32 3.18 0.61
CA GLU A 29 -1.51 2.24 1.72
C GLU A 29 -0.21 2.03 2.51
N VAL A 30 0.94 1.89 1.83
CA VAL A 30 2.25 1.80 2.50
C VAL A 30 2.54 3.08 3.29
N LYS A 31 2.26 4.26 2.71
CA LYS A 31 2.45 5.55 3.38
C LYS A 31 1.60 5.66 4.65
N GLU A 32 0.34 5.23 4.60
CA GLU A 32 -0.56 5.22 5.75
C GLU A 32 -0.10 4.25 6.84
N LEU A 33 0.37 3.05 6.47
CA LEU A 33 0.90 2.08 7.43
C LEU A 33 2.16 2.61 8.13
N ILE A 34 3.08 3.21 7.38
CA ILE A 34 4.28 3.83 7.95
C ILE A 34 3.90 4.95 8.91
N ALA A 35 2.97 5.83 8.53
CA ALA A 35 2.50 6.90 9.40
C ALA A 35 1.88 6.37 10.69
N LYS A 36 1.08 5.30 10.62
CA LYS A 36 0.47 4.64 11.78
C LYS A 36 1.52 4.04 12.72
N GLU A 37 2.51 3.34 12.18
CA GLU A 37 3.60 2.77 12.99
C GLU A 37 4.47 3.85 13.63
N MET A 38 4.71 4.96 12.94
CA MET A 38 5.41 6.13 13.52
C MET A 38 4.61 6.76 14.66
N MET A 39 3.30 6.97 14.48
CA MET A 39 2.42 7.50 15.54
C MET A 39 2.39 6.58 16.78
N LYS A 40 2.36 5.26 16.56
CA LYS A 40 2.43 4.26 17.65
C LYS A 40 3.77 4.27 18.39
N LYS A 41 4.87 4.58 17.68
CA LYS A 41 6.21 4.67 18.26
C LYS A 41 6.41 5.95 19.09
N GLU A 42 5.68 7.02 18.78
CA GLU A 42 5.81 8.32 19.45
C GLU A 42 4.89 8.50 20.67
N SER A 43 3.96 7.60 20.98
CA SER A 43 3.29 7.57 22.27
C SER A 43 4.23 7.01 23.35
N PRO A 44 4.77 7.84 24.27
CA PRO A 44 5.66 7.39 25.32
C PRO A 44 4.84 7.13 26.58
N SER A 45 4.10 6.03 26.64
CA SER A 45 3.39 5.63 27.86
C SER A 45 2.78 4.25 27.69
N ASP A 46 3.51 3.20 28.09
CA ASP A 46 2.94 2.06 28.83
C ASP A 46 4.05 1.09 29.30
N ASP A 47 5.23 1.09 28.68
CA ASP A 47 6.33 0.16 29.04
C ASP A 47 7.34 0.68 30.09
N MET A 48 7.04 1.74 30.85
CA MET A 48 7.94 2.26 31.91
C MET A 48 7.31 2.28 33.33
N ILE A 49 6.28 1.47 33.60
CA ILE A 49 5.80 1.26 34.97
C ILE A 49 5.92 -0.23 35.32
N ASN A 50 7.09 -0.62 35.83
CA ASN A 50 7.24 -1.38 37.09
C ASN A 50 8.65 -1.99 37.20
N GLN A 51 9.60 -1.19 37.69
CA GLN A 51 10.74 -1.70 38.44
C GLN A 51 10.88 -0.83 39.69
N SER A 52 10.16 -1.19 40.75
CA SER A 52 10.41 -0.75 42.13
C SER A 52 10.03 -1.87 43.08
#